data_AF-A0A3S9I1V6-F1
#
_entry.id   AF-A0A3S9I1V6-F1
#
_cell.length_a   1.000
_cell.length_b   1.000
_cell.length_c   1.000
_cell.angle_alpha   90.00
_cell.angle_beta   90.00
_cell.angle_gamma   90.00
#
_symmetry.space_group_name_H-M   'P 1'
#
loop_
_entity.id
_entity.type
_entity.pdbx_description
1 polymer ?
#
loop_
_entity_poly.entity_id
_entity_poly.type
_entity_poly.pdbx_seq_one_letter_code
_entity_poly.pdbx_strand_id
1 'polypeptide(L)'
;MPGIDECLLEVMQLPGARGAALVDWTSGLALGTAGESPGGDYETAAAEAAELARLAAEHRAFAPDDDITDPPVEDVIISNRDSYHVLCFVQTSFDSSVFLHLWLARTEGNLALARIRLGEMTGRLVLG
;
A
#
# COMPACT_ATOMS: atom_id res chain seq x y z
N MET A 1 -2.23 -19.33 -0.66
CA MET A 1 -2.18 -17.86 -0.70
C MET A 1 -1.95 -17.38 0.71
N PRO A 2 -1.03 -16.44 0.95
CA PRO A 2 -0.70 -15.97 2.29
C PRO A 2 -1.85 -15.13 2.88
N GLY A 3 -2.01 -15.20 4.21
CA GLY A 3 -2.85 -14.27 4.95
C GLY A 3 -2.18 -12.90 5.12
N ILE A 4 -2.91 -11.94 5.72
CA ILE A 4 -2.44 -10.56 5.92
C ILE A 4 -1.07 -10.52 6.63
N ASP A 5 -0.94 -11.22 7.77
CA ASP A 5 0.29 -11.21 8.57
C ASP A 5 1.49 -11.76 7.80
N GLU A 6 1.32 -12.85 7.06
CA GLU A 6 2.39 -13.46 6.27
C GLU A 6 2.85 -12.53 5.14
N CYS A 7 1.90 -11.86 4.47
CA CYS A 7 2.22 -10.86 3.45
C CYS A 7 3.00 -9.68 4.05
N LEU A 8 2.58 -9.13 5.18
CA LEU A 8 3.27 -8.01 5.83
C LEU A 8 4.68 -8.39 6.29
N LEU A 9 4.86 -9.62 6.79
CA LEU A 9 6.19 -10.14 7.11
C LEU A 9 7.07 -10.29 5.87
N GLU A 10 6.50 -10.66 4.72
CA GLU A 10 7.23 -10.72 3.43
C GLU A 10 7.66 -9.31 2.98
N VAL A 11 6.78 -8.31 3.12
CA VAL A 11 7.09 -6.89 2.81
C VAL A 11 8.25 -6.39 3.67
N MET A 12 8.27 -6.72 4.95
CA MET A 12 9.33 -6.31 5.87
C MET A 12 10.70 -6.93 5.56
N GLN A 13 10.78 -7.93 4.67
CA GLN A 13 12.06 -8.48 4.19
C GLN A 13 12.68 -7.63 3.07
N LEU A 14 11.95 -6.65 2.53
CA LEU A 14 12.50 -5.73 1.54
C LEU A 14 13.61 -4.88 2.16
N PRO A 15 14.77 -4.73 1.49
CA PRO A 15 15.83 -3.85 1.95
C PRO A 15 15.29 -2.45 2.21
N GLY A 16 15.57 -1.89 3.39
CA GLY A 16 15.13 -0.57 3.80
C GLY A 16 13.66 -0.45 4.22
N ALA A 17 12.88 -1.54 4.28
CA ALA A 17 11.53 -1.49 4.83
C ALA A 17 11.58 -1.08 6.31
N ARG A 18 10.93 0.04 6.64
CA ARG A 18 10.78 0.51 8.03
C ARG A 18 9.48 0.02 8.65
N GLY A 19 8.42 0.03 7.85
CA GLY A 19 7.12 -0.48 8.26
C GLY A 19 6.19 -0.72 7.07
N ALA A 20 5.16 -1.49 7.32
CA ALA A 20 4.12 -1.81 6.37
C ALA A 20 2.75 -1.88 7.04
N ALA A 21 1.71 -1.54 6.29
CA ALA A 21 0.33 -1.68 6.72
C ALA A 21 -0.57 -2.08 5.55
N LEU A 22 -1.57 -2.92 5.82
CA LEU A 22 -2.68 -3.13 4.91
C LEU A 22 -3.83 -2.26 5.39
N VAL A 23 -4.37 -1.40 4.54
CA VAL A 23 -5.32 -0.36 4.94
C VAL A 23 -6.52 -0.37 4.01
N ASP A 24 -7.72 -0.24 4.58
CA ASP A 24 -8.94 0.05 3.83
C ASP A 24 -9.04 1.56 3.57
N TRP A 25 -8.96 1.98 2.31
CA TRP A 25 -9.00 3.39 1.93
C TRP A 25 -10.39 4.02 1.98
N THR A 26 -11.45 3.23 2.15
CA THR A 26 -12.81 3.76 2.38
C THR A 26 -13.02 4.14 3.83
N SER A 27 -12.55 3.30 4.77
CA SER A 27 -12.77 3.49 6.20
C SER A 27 -11.59 4.13 6.94
N GLY A 28 -10.38 4.10 6.37
CA GLY A 28 -9.15 4.54 7.02
C GLY A 28 -8.58 3.54 8.03
N LEU A 29 -9.13 2.32 8.12
CA LEU A 29 -8.73 1.32 9.10
C LEU A 29 -7.49 0.54 8.62
N ALA A 30 -6.50 0.43 9.50
CA ALA A 30 -5.43 -0.54 9.36
C ALA A 30 -5.96 -1.96 9.65
N LEU A 31 -5.95 -2.82 8.64
CA LEU A 31 -6.36 -4.23 8.73
C LEU A 31 -5.22 -5.12 9.27
N GLY A 32 -3.98 -4.66 9.13
CA GLY A 32 -2.79 -5.28 9.71
C GLY A 32 -1.58 -4.36 9.56
N THR A 33 -0.60 -4.50 10.45
CA THR A 33 0.60 -3.66 10.49
C THR A 33 1.84 -4.49 10.84
N ALA A 34 3.02 -4.03 10.39
CA ALA A 34 4.31 -4.61 10.73
C ALA A 34 5.42 -3.54 10.73
N GLY A 35 6.40 -3.68 11.62
CA GLY A 35 7.54 -2.75 11.72
C GLY A 35 7.21 -1.48 12.51
N GLU A 36 7.66 -0.33 12.02
CA GLU A 36 7.44 1.01 12.59
C GLU A 36 6.34 1.80 11.85
N SER A 37 5.54 2.59 12.58
CA SER A 37 4.60 3.52 11.95
C SER A 37 5.28 4.87 11.65
N PRO A 38 5.06 5.47 10.46
CA PRO A 38 5.36 6.87 10.24
C PRO A 38 4.65 7.75 11.29
N GLY A 39 5.39 8.58 12.01
CA GLY A 39 4.82 9.43 13.07
C GLY A 39 4.50 8.70 14.39
N GLY A 40 4.70 7.38 14.46
CA GLY A 40 4.62 6.59 15.71
C GLY A 40 3.23 6.07 16.09
N ASP A 41 2.21 6.29 15.26
CA ASP A 41 0.83 5.86 15.49
C ASP A 41 0.28 5.27 14.18
N TYR A 42 -0.17 4.02 14.19
CA TYR A 42 -0.56 3.31 12.97
C TYR A 42 -1.94 3.73 12.50
N GLU A 43 -2.87 3.92 13.42
CA GLU A 43 -4.23 4.32 13.15
C GLU A 43 -4.27 5.69 12.48
N THR A 44 -3.48 6.64 13.00
CA THR A 44 -3.34 7.97 12.41
C THR A 44 -2.69 7.90 11.02
N ALA A 45 -1.58 7.18 10.89
CA ALA A 45 -0.89 7.05 9.60
C ALA A 45 -1.76 6.37 8.53
N ALA A 46 -2.54 5.35 8.92
CA ALA A 46 -3.46 4.66 8.02
C ALA A 46 -4.60 5.57 7.56
N ALA A 47 -5.21 6.33 8.48
CA ALA A 47 -6.27 7.27 8.15
C ALA A 47 -5.79 8.36 7.17
N GLU A 48 -4.61 8.93 7.41
CA GLU A 48 -4.02 9.94 6.51
C GLU A 48 -3.64 9.35 5.14
N ALA A 49 -3.08 8.15 5.10
CA ALA A 49 -2.73 7.46 3.85
C ALA A 49 -3.99 7.09 3.04
N ALA A 50 -5.07 6.70 3.71
CA ALA A 50 -6.36 6.39 3.09
C ALA A 50 -6.95 7.60 2.35
N GLU A 51 -6.85 8.80 2.92
CA GLU A 51 -7.31 10.03 2.26
C GLU A 51 -6.59 10.26 0.91
N LEU A 52 -5.27 10.03 0.87
CA LEU A 52 -4.50 10.15 -0.37
C LEU A 52 -4.85 9.04 -1.37
N ALA A 53 -5.00 7.80 -0.89
CA ALA A 53 -5.38 6.67 -1.73
C ALA A 53 -6.77 6.88 -2.36
N ARG A 54 -7.74 7.34 -1.57
CA ARG A 54 -9.09 7.68 -2.03
C ARG A 54 -9.08 8.78 -3.08
N LEU A 55 -8.31 9.86 -2.85
CA LEU A 55 -8.15 10.93 -3.84
C LEU A 55 -7.58 10.39 -5.16
N ALA A 56 -6.57 9.52 -5.11
CA ALA A 56 -5.99 8.93 -6.31
C ALA A 56 -6.99 8.02 -7.05
N ALA A 57 -7.74 7.20 -6.30
CA ALA A 57 -8.68 6.24 -6.86
C ALA A 57 -9.96 6.88 -7.44
N GLU A 58 -10.47 7.95 -6.82
CA GLU A 58 -11.76 8.56 -7.20
C GLU A 58 -11.61 9.72 -8.20
N HIS A 59 -10.44 10.35 -8.29
CA HIS A 59 -10.30 11.54 -9.11
C HIS A 59 -9.95 11.18 -10.56
N ARG A 60 -10.83 11.59 -11.50
CA ARG A 60 -10.70 11.39 -12.96
C ARG A 60 -9.37 11.78 -13.61
N ALA A 61 -8.56 12.58 -12.93
CA ALA A 61 -7.24 12.98 -13.43
C ALA A 61 -6.23 11.83 -13.37
N PHE A 62 -6.43 10.90 -12.44
CA PHE A 62 -5.59 9.73 -12.21
C PHE A 62 -6.35 8.44 -12.52
N ALA A 63 -7.67 8.50 -12.41
CA ALA A 63 -8.57 7.38 -12.64
C ALA A 63 -9.64 7.70 -13.70
N PRO A 64 -9.30 7.73 -15.00
CA PRO A 64 -10.29 7.96 -16.05
C PRO A 64 -11.32 6.82 -16.06
N ASP A 65 -12.58 7.15 -16.41
CA ASP A 65 -13.65 6.16 -16.60
C ASP A 65 -13.36 5.31 -17.86
N ASP A 66 -12.45 4.36 -17.73
CA ASP A 66 -12.28 3.28 -18.70
C ASP A 66 -13.08 2.07 -18.20
N ASP A 67 -13.78 1.39 -19.11
CA ASP A 67 -14.73 0.28 -18.90
C ASP A 67 -14.04 -1.03 -18.41
N ILE A 68 -12.95 -0.89 -17.64
CA ILE A 68 -12.00 -1.92 -17.24
C ILE A 68 -12.25 -2.25 -15.77
N THR A 69 -12.31 -3.55 -15.46
CA THR A 69 -12.55 -4.11 -14.12
C THR A 69 -11.40 -3.90 -13.13
N ASP A 70 -10.29 -3.27 -13.55
CA ASP A 70 -9.09 -3.09 -12.74
C ASP A 70 -9.13 -1.76 -11.98
N PRO A 71 -8.51 -1.67 -10.79
CA PRO A 71 -8.37 -0.40 -10.09
C PRO A 71 -7.61 0.57 -11.00
N PRO A 72 -8.13 1.79 -11.17
CA PRO A 72 -7.63 2.72 -12.18
C PRO A 72 -6.24 3.29 -11.83
N VAL A 73 -5.78 3.10 -10.60
CA VAL A 73 -4.43 3.46 -10.12
C VAL A 73 -3.77 2.22 -9.51
N GLU A 74 -2.57 1.86 -10.00
CA GLU A 74 -1.80 0.72 -9.48
C GLU A 74 -1.06 1.06 -8.17
N ASP A 75 -0.35 2.19 -8.16
CA ASP A 75 0.34 2.69 -6.97
C ASP A 75 0.45 4.22 -6.91
N VAL A 76 0.64 4.71 -5.68
CA VAL A 76 0.99 6.12 -5.37
C VAL A 76 2.30 6.12 -4.61
N ILE A 77 3.23 6.99 -5.04
CA ILE A 77 4.56 7.09 -4.43
C ILE A 77 4.79 8.51 -3.93
N ILE A 78 5.05 8.63 -2.63
CA ILE A 78 5.43 9.89 -1.99
C ILE A 78 6.93 9.85 -1.71
N SER A 79 7.65 10.83 -2.22
CA SER A 79 9.09 10.97 -2.01
C SER A 79 9.40 12.00 -0.93
N ASN A 80 9.85 11.53 0.22
CA ASN A 80 10.42 12.38 1.26
C ASN A 80 11.93 12.49 1.09
N ARG A 81 12.58 13.30 1.92
CA ARG A 81 14.03 13.50 1.89
C ARG A 81 14.81 12.21 2.16
N ASP A 82 14.34 11.39 3.09
CA ASP A 82 15.02 10.18 3.59
C ASP A 82 14.21 8.90 3.39
N SER A 83 12.98 9.00 2.86
CA SER A 83 12.11 7.84 2.66
C SER A 83 11.23 7.95 1.43
N TYR A 84 10.58 6.83 1.11
CA TYR A 84 9.43 6.73 0.22
C TYR A 84 8.24 6.18 1.00
N HIS A 85 7.04 6.64 0.67
CA HIS A 85 5.80 5.94 0.98
C HIS A 85 5.29 5.36 -0.33
N VAL A 86 4.99 4.07 -0.36
CA VAL A 86 4.41 3.40 -1.53
C VAL A 86 3.05 2.85 -1.09
N LEU A 87 1.98 3.31 -1.75
CA LEU A 87 0.62 2.84 -1.56
C LEU A 87 0.29 1.99 -2.80
N CYS A 88 0.26 0.67 -2.66
CA CYS A 88 0.00 -0.25 -3.76
C CYS A 88 -1.43 -0.80 -3.62
N PHE A 89 -2.30 -0.50 -4.57
CA PHE A 89 -3.69 -0.96 -4.53
C PHE A 89 -3.75 -2.47 -4.71
N VAL A 90 -4.62 -3.13 -3.93
CA VAL A 90 -4.80 -4.57 -4.03
C VAL A 90 -5.89 -4.88 -5.04
N GLN A 91 -5.49 -5.51 -6.14
CA GLN A 91 -6.43 -6.08 -7.10
C GLN A 91 -7.06 -7.33 -6.50
N THR A 92 -8.37 -7.31 -6.27
CA THR A 92 -9.10 -8.53 -5.91
C THR A 92 -10.25 -8.73 -6.86
N SER A 93 -10.68 -9.98 -7.04
CA SER A 93 -11.87 -10.32 -7.83
C SER A 93 -13.20 -9.88 -7.19
N PHE A 94 -13.15 -9.24 -6.03
CA PHE A 94 -14.26 -8.56 -5.36
C PHE A 94 -13.96 -7.07 -5.28
N ASP A 95 -14.99 -6.24 -5.10
CA ASP A 95 -14.82 -4.80 -4.84
C ASP A 95 -14.11 -4.62 -3.48
N SER A 96 -12.78 -4.66 -3.49
CA SER A 96 -11.95 -4.42 -2.32
C SER A 96 -11.36 -3.03 -2.37
N SER A 97 -11.60 -2.26 -1.31
CA SER A 97 -11.06 -0.92 -1.13
C SER A 97 -9.80 -0.94 -0.28
N VAL A 98 -8.84 -1.84 -0.53
CA VAL A 98 -7.61 -1.91 0.26
C VAL A 98 -6.36 -1.60 -0.53
N PHE A 99 -5.35 -1.06 0.15
CA PHE A 99 -4.00 -0.87 -0.36
C PHE A 99 -2.97 -1.35 0.65
N LEU A 100 -1.82 -1.77 0.13
CA LEU A 100 -0.63 -2.08 0.89
C LEU A 100 0.27 -0.85 0.96
N HIS A 101 0.49 -0.35 2.16
CA HIS A 101 1.41 0.74 2.45
C HIS A 101 2.78 0.19 2.82
N LEU A 102 3.83 0.66 2.15
CA LEU A 102 5.22 0.46 2.55
C LEU A 102 5.88 1.81 2.87
N TRP A 103 6.50 1.91 4.03
CA TRP A 103 7.45 2.98 4.37
C TRP A 103 8.89 2.49 4.17
N LEU A 104 9.56 3.05 3.18
CA LEU A 104 10.86 2.57 2.68
C LEU A 104 11.94 3.64 2.89
N ALA A 105 13.01 3.29 3.61
CA ALA A 105 14.18 4.14 3.75
C ALA A 105 14.92 4.32 2.41
N ARG A 106 15.33 5.56 2.08
CA ARG A 106 16.01 5.87 0.81
C ARG A 106 17.45 5.34 0.74
N THR A 107 18.14 5.29 1.87
CA THR A 107 19.57 4.94 1.95
C THR A 107 19.80 3.44 1.81
N GLU A 108 18.91 2.63 2.36
CA GLU A 108 18.99 1.17 2.33
C GLU A 108 18.07 0.55 1.27
N GLY A 109 17.01 1.26 0.89
CA GLY A 109 15.95 0.71 0.05
C GLY A 109 16.16 0.84 -1.45
N ASN A 110 15.58 -0.10 -2.19
CA ASN A 110 15.52 -0.08 -3.64
C ASN A 110 14.05 0.08 -4.07
N LEU A 111 13.66 1.30 -4.42
CA LEU A 111 12.26 1.62 -4.79
C LEU A 111 11.78 0.79 -5.98
N ALA A 112 12.62 0.60 -7.00
CA ALA A 112 12.24 -0.18 -8.19
C ALA A 112 11.94 -1.64 -7.83
N LEU A 113 12.80 -2.26 -7.02
CA LEU A 113 12.57 -3.62 -6.53
C LEU A 113 11.33 -3.67 -5.62
N ALA A 114 11.17 -2.70 -4.72
CA ALA A 114 10.03 -2.66 -3.82
C ALA A 114 8.70 -2.63 -4.59
N ARG A 115 8.57 -1.82 -5.64
CA ARG A 115 7.35 -1.77 -6.47
C ARG A 115 7.02 -3.11 -7.11
N ILE A 116 8.02 -3.76 -7.73
CA ILE A 116 7.83 -5.07 -8.36
C ILE A 116 7.33 -6.09 -7.33
N ARG A 117 7.99 -6.13 -6.16
CA ARG A 117 7.65 -7.07 -5.09
C ARG A 117 6.29 -6.81 -4.47
N LEU A 118 5.92 -5.55 -4.25
CA LEU A 118 4.60 -5.19 -3.76
C LEU A 118 3.51 -5.63 -4.76
N GLY A 119 3.68 -5.38 -6.06
CA GLY A 119 2.74 -5.85 -7.08
C GLY A 119 2.58 -7.39 -7.11
N GLU A 120 3.68 -8.14 -6.96
CA GLU A 120 3.63 -9.61 -6.84
C GLU A 120 2.92 -10.08 -5.57
N MET A 121 3.04 -9.34 -4.46
CA MET A 121 2.41 -9.68 -3.18
C MET A 121 0.91 -9.36 -3.20
N THR A 122 0.52 -8.18 -3.69
CA THR A 122 -0.88 -7.75 -3.74
C THR A 122 -1.70 -8.66 -4.67
N GLY A 123 -1.16 -9.09 -5.81
CA GLY A 123 -1.82 -10.05 -6.69
C GLY A 123 -2.02 -11.47 -6.11
N ARG A 124 -1.36 -11.80 -4.99
CA ARG A 124 -1.49 -13.10 -4.29
C ARG A 124 -2.33 -13.02 -3.02
N LEU A 125 -2.71 -11.82 -2.58
CA LEU A 125 -3.36 -11.61 -1.29
C LEU A 125 -4.80 -12.16 -1.32
N VAL A 126 -5.17 -12.94 -0.30
CA VAL A 126 -6.58 -13.29 -0.06
C VAL A 126 -7.09 -12.42 1.08
N LEU A 127 -8.12 -11.65 0.79
CA LEU A 127 -8.97 -11.07 1.83
C LEU A 127 -10.05 -12.12 2.09
N GLY A 128 -9.93 -12.81 3.22
CA GLY A 128 -10.84 -13.89 3.63
C GLY A 128 -12.18 -13.38 4.14
#